data_AF-A0A010ZS53-F1
#
_entry.id   AF-A0A010ZS53-F1
#
_cell.length_a   1.000
_cell.length_b   1.000
_cell.length_c   1.000
_cell.angle_alpha   90.00
_cell.angle_beta   90.00
_cell.angle_gamma   90.00
#
_symmetry.space_group_name_H-M   'P 1'
#
loop_
_entity.id
_entity.type
_entity.pdbx_description
1 polymer ?
#
loop_
_entity_poly.entity_id
_entity_poly.type
_entity_poly.pdbx_seq_one_letter_code
_entity_poly.pdbx_strand_id
1 'polypeptide(L)'
;MRGPAAAHAGGTRREAARHDSEGPGNRAAATRRPARSHDDGSLTPLVLLCTLLALLLIAGATTASSAFLAQRNLQAWCDSAALALASDVATISAYGAEPTPDQLAAELRTYLGGIQNEGAITRLSVQNDQITLICTHTAVLPFGRLFGIPDGIERVVMSSARVRWST
;
A
#
# COMPACT_ATOMS: atom_id res chain seq x y z
N MET A 1 -20.34 48.10 43.37
CA MET A 1 -20.74 48.73 44.64
C MET A 1 -21.12 47.64 45.62
N ARG A 2 -20.34 47.50 46.70
CA ARG A 2 -20.64 46.68 47.88
C ARG A 2 -21.67 47.43 48.74
N GLY A 3 -22.67 46.73 49.28
CA GLY A 3 -23.64 47.24 50.24
C GLY A 3 -24.41 46.09 50.91
N PRO A 4 -24.95 46.26 52.12
CA PRO A 4 -24.60 45.40 53.26
C PRO A 4 -25.76 44.68 53.99
N ALA A 5 -25.35 43.71 54.82
CA ALA A 5 -25.82 43.30 56.15
C ALA A 5 -27.25 43.59 56.65
N ALA A 6 -27.91 42.54 57.17
CA ALA A 6 -28.55 42.46 58.50
C ALA A 6 -29.06 41.00 58.70
N ALA A 7 -28.50 40.21 59.63
CA ALA A 7 -28.69 40.23 61.09
C ALA A 7 -30.04 39.65 61.54
N HIS A 8 -30.03 38.40 62.03
CA HIS A 8 -30.97 37.93 63.04
C HIS A 8 -30.22 37.09 64.09
N ALA A 9 -30.00 37.75 65.24
CA ALA A 9 -29.94 37.12 66.56
C ALA A 9 -31.29 36.44 66.86
N GLY A 10 -31.45 35.43 67.69
CA GLY A 10 -30.65 34.88 68.79
C GLY A 10 -31.62 34.09 69.68
N GLY A 11 -31.09 33.29 70.62
CA GLY A 11 -31.89 32.64 71.67
C GLY A 11 -31.82 31.11 71.60
N THR A 12 -30.74 30.48 72.06
CA THR A 12 -30.48 30.01 73.44
C THR A 12 -31.39 28.89 73.96
N ARG A 13 -30.68 27.85 74.43
CA ARG A 13 -30.94 27.02 75.62
C ARG A 13 -31.76 25.74 75.43
N ARG A 14 -31.07 24.61 75.60
CA ARG A 14 -31.42 23.43 76.44
C ARG A 14 -30.24 22.44 76.38
N GLU A 15 -29.53 22.29 77.50
CA GLU A 15 -29.53 21.06 78.32
C GLU A 15 -28.89 19.86 77.60
N ALA A 16 -27.60 19.57 77.79
CA ALA A 16 -27.04 18.83 78.94
C ALA A 16 -27.51 17.37 79.03
N ALA A 17 -26.78 16.46 78.38
CA ALA A 17 -26.55 15.08 78.82
C ALA A 17 -25.43 14.49 77.93
N ARG A 18 -24.18 14.45 78.40
CA ARG A 18 -23.50 13.20 78.77
C ARG A 18 -23.85 12.02 77.86
N HIS A 19 -22.95 11.73 76.94
CA HIS A 19 -22.52 10.36 76.73
C HIS A 19 -21.04 10.34 76.35
N ASP A 20 -20.23 10.02 77.34
CA ASP A 20 -18.92 9.40 77.18
C ASP A 20 -19.07 8.19 76.25
N SER A 21 -18.20 8.10 75.24
CA SER A 21 -17.62 6.88 74.68
C SER A 21 -16.61 7.23 73.58
N GLU A 22 -15.49 7.83 73.97
CA GLU A 22 -14.25 7.78 73.18
C GLU A 22 -13.68 6.36 73.28
N GLY A 23 -14.06 5.51 72.33
CA GLY A 23 -13.38 4.24 72.05
C GLY A 23 -12.31 4.43 70.97
N PRO A 24 -11.01 4.20 71.24
CA PRO A 24 -9.98 4.24 70.21
C PRO A 24 -9.93 2.87 69.52
N GLY A 25 -10.63 2.72 68.40
CA GLY A 25 -10.70 1.38 67.80
C GLY A 25 -11.43 1.27 66.48
N ASN A 26 -10.97 1.98 65.44
CA ASN A 26 -10.76 1.42 64.11
C ASN A 26 -10.46 2.54 63.10
N ARG A 27 -9.17 2.88 62.99
CA ARG A 27 -8.62 3.20 61.66
C ARG A 27 -8.56 1.89 60.88
N ALA A 28 -9.73 1.35 60.55
CA ALA A 28 -9.85 0.42 59.46
C ALA A 28 -9.55 1.24 58.21
N ALA A 29 -8.29 1.18 57.80
CA ALA A 29 -7.87 1.46 56.44
C ALA A 29 -8.67 0.53 55.53
N ALA A 30 -9.93 0.89 55.26
CA ALA A 30 -10.65 0.40 54.10
C ALA A 30 -9.99 1.10 52.91
N THR A 31 -8.84 0.54 52.55
CA THR A 31 -8.27 0.66 51.22
C THR A 31 -9.42 0.47 50.26
N ARG A 32 -9.88 1.57 49.63
CA ARG A 32 -10.61 1.48 48.38
C ARG A 32 -9.64 0.83 47.40
N ARG A 33 -9.61 -0.50 47.37
CA ARG A 33 -9.15 -1.21 46.20
C ARG A 33 -10.01 -0.66 45.06
N PRO A 34 -9.44 -0.07 44.01
CA PRO A 34 -10.23 0.09 42.80
C PRO A 34 -10.71 -1.32 42.47
N ALA A 35 -12.03 -1.52 42.49
CA ALA A 35 -12.62 -2.69 41.87
C ALA A 35 -12.13 -2.63 40.43
N ARG A 36 -11.13 -3.44 40.09
CA ARG A 36 -10.75 -3.69 38.70
C ARG A 36 -11.99 -4.30 38.09
N SER A 37 -12.78 -3.48 37.40
CA SER A 37 -13.86 -3.91 36.53
C SER A 37 -13.26 -4.93 35.59
N HIS A 38 -13.53 -6.21 35.86
CA HIS A 38 -13.07 -7.33 35.03
C HIS A 38 -13.89 -7.43 33.71
N ASP A 39 -14.53 -6.34 33.29
CA ASP A 39 -15.19 -6.20 32.00
C ASP A 39 -14.19 -5.85 30.86
N ASP A 40 -12.92 -5.65 31.18
CA ASP A 40 -11.85 -5.22 30.25
C ASP A 40 -11.33 -6.34 29.29
N GLY A 41 -11.88 -7.55 29.35
CA GLY A 41 -11.32 -8.73 28.69
C GLY A 41 -11.90 -9.11 27.33
N SER A 42 -13.11 -8.67 26.97
CA SER A 42 -13.84 -9.23 25.81
C SER A 42 -13.71 -8.38 24.53
N LEU A 43 -13.73 -7.05 24.65
CA LEU A 43 -13.68 -6.15 23.49
C LEU A 43 -12.26 -5.93 22.97
N THR A 44 -11.28 -5.85 23.86
CA THR A 44 -9.87 -5.64 23.52
C THR A 44 -9.32 -6.67 22.53
N PRO A 45 -9.49 -8.00 22.72
CA PRO A 45 -9.01 -8.98 21.75
C PRO A 45 -9.77 -8.92 20.41
N LEU A 46 -11.08 -8.62 20.43
CA LEU A 46 -11.88 -8.49 19.22
C LEU A 46 -11.43 -7.30 18.36
N VAL A 47 -11.20 -6.15 18.98
CA VAL A 47 -10.69 -4.94 18.31
C VAL A 47 -9.31 -5.19 17.74
N LEU A 48 -8.43 -5.88 18.47
CA LEU A 48 -7.09 -6.21 18.00
C LEU A 48 -7.15 -7.15 16.78
N LEU A 49 -7.97 -8.19 16.84
CA LEU A 49 -8.19 -9.09 15.71
C LEU A 49 -8.76 -8.36 14.50
N CYS A 50 -9.78 -7.53 14.69
CA CYS A 50 -10.40 -6.75 13.61
C CYS A 50 -9.38 -5.79 12.98
N THR A 51 -8.56 -5.12 13.79
CA THR A 51 -7.50 -4.23 13.31
C THR A 51 -6.46 -5.01 12.52
N LEU A 52 -6.04 -6.18 13.01
CA LEU A 52 -5.07 -7.04 12.32
C LEU A 52 -5.62 -7.52 10.97
N LEU A 53 -6.88 -7.94 10.92
CA LEU A 53 -7.55 -8.32 9.67
C LEU A 53 -7.65 -7.13 8.71
N ALA A 54 -8.01 -5.94 9.19
CA ALA A 54 -8.06 -4.74 8.37
C ALA A 54 -6.68 -4.39 7.78
N LEU A 55 -5.60 -4.48 8.57
CA LEU A 55 -4.24 -4.27 8.09
C LEU A 55 -3.82 -5.31 7.05
N LEU A 56 -4.14 -6.59 7.25
CA LEU A 56 -3.89 -7.64 6.26
C LEU A 56 -4.65 -7.40 4.95
N LEU A 57 -5.91 -6.96 5.03
CA LEU A 57 -6.71 -6.64 3.85
C LEU A 57 -6.13 -5.44 3.08
N ILE A 58 -5.72 -4.38 3.78
CA ILE A 58 -5.09 -3.21 3.16
C ILE A 58 -3.77 -3.60 2.49
N ALA A 59 -2.93 -4.38 3.18
CA ALA A 59 -1.68 -4.90 2.62
C ALA A 59 -1.95 -5.74 1.36
N GLY A 60 -2.88 -6.70 1.44
CA GLY A 60 -3.24 -7.56 0.32
C GLY A 60 -3.80 -6.79 -0.87
N ALA A 61 -4.70 -5.83 -0.64
CA ALA A 61 -5.27 -4.99 -1.71
C ALA A 61 -4.20 -4.13 -2.39
N THR A 62 -3.25 -3.60 -1.63
CA THR A 62 -2.13 -2.81 -2.16
C THR A 62 -1.20 -3.68 -3.00
N THR A 63 -0.81 -4.86 -2.49
CA THR A 63 0.01 -5.84 -3.21
C THR A 63 -0.66 -6.29 -4.50
N ALA A 64 -1.94 -6.67 -4.45
CA ALA A 64 -2.70 -7.09 -5.64
C ALA A 64 -2.79 -5.98 -6.69
N SER A 65 -3.07 -4.75 -6.25
CA SER A 65 -3.15 -3.59 -7.15
C SER A 65 -1.82 -3.31 -7.83
N SER A 66 -0.72 -3.34 -7.08
CA SER A 66 0.63 -3.12 -7.62
C SER A 66 1.02 -4.18 -8.65
N ALA A 67 0.63 -5.45 -8.44
CA ALA A 67 0.86 -6.52 -9.39
C ALA A 67 0.13 -6.28 -10.71
N PHE A 68 -1.13 -5.81 -10.64
CA PHE A 68 -1.93 -5.48 -11.81
C PHE A 68 -1.37 -4.26 -12.56
N LEU A 69 -0.97 -3.22 -11.83
CA LEU A 69 -0.31 -2.03 -12.38
C LEU A 69 0.99 -2.40 -13.10
N ALA A 70 1.80 -3.29 -12.53
CA ALA A 70 3.04 -3.74 -13.15
C ALA A 70 2.79 -4.45 -14.50
N GLN A 71 1.77 -5.32 -14.57
CA GLN A 71 1.41 -6.00 -15.81
C GLN A 71 0.90 -5.03 -16.87
N ARG A 72 0.01 -4.10 -16.49
CA ARG A 72 -0.53 -3.10 -17.42
C ARG A 72 0.54 -2.15 -17.93
N ASN A 73 1.46 -1.72 -17.06
CA ASN A 73 2.58 -0.89 -17.44
C ASN A 73 3.45 -1.63 -18.45
N LEU A 74 3.88 -2.86 -18.14
CA LEU A 74 4.73 -3.66 -19.03
C LEU A 74 4.10 -3.88 -20.41
N GLN A 75 2.79 -4.13 -20.47
CA GLN A 75 2.06 -4.25 -21.72
C GLN A 75 2.13 -2.95 -22.54
N ALA A 76 1.84 -1.80 -21.92
CA ALA A 76 1.87 -0.51 -22.60
C ALA A 76 3.27 -0.16 -23.17
N TRP A 77 4.33 -0.49 -22.43
CA TRP A 77 5.71 -0.33 -22.91
C TRP A 77 6.05 -1.25 -24.06
N CYS A 78 5.62 -2.52 -23.99
CA CYS A 78 5.88 -3.49 -25.05
C CYS A 78 5.16 -3.08 -26.35
N ASP A 79 3.93 -2.57 -26.23
CA ASP A 79 3.16 -2.05 -27.36
C ASP A 79 3.78 -0.77 -27.95
N SER A 80 4.26 0.16 -27.11
CA SER A 80 4.94 1.37 -27.61
C SER A 80 6.28 1.05 -28.30
N ALA A 81 7.03 0.08 -27.77
CA ALA A 81 8.27 -0.40 -28.40
C ALA A 81 7.99 -1.09 -29.74
N ALA A 82 6.95 -1.93 -29.81
CA ALA A 82 6.54 -2.57 -31.06
C ALA A 82 6.15 -1.53 -32.13
N LEU A 83 5.43 -0.49 -31.74
CA LEU A 83 5.02 0.58 -32.64
C LEU A 83 6.22 1.44 -33.09
N ALA A 84 7.14 1.77 -32.17
CA ALA A 84 8.36 2.51 -32.49
C ALA A 84 9.20 1.76 -33.54
N LEU A 85 9.41 0.46 -33.34
CA LEU A 85 10.11 -0.39 -34.31
C LEU A 85 9.38 -0.47 -35.65
N ALA A 86 8.05 -0.63 -35.64
CA ALA A 86 7.27 -0.64 -36.88
C ALA A 86 7.39 0.67 -37.66
N SER A 87 7.46 1.82 -36.96
CA SER A 87 7.63 3.13 -37.59
C SER A 87 9.02 3.34 -38.19
N ASP A 88 10.06 2.84 -37.53
CA ASP A 88 11.44 2.90 -38.03
C ASP A 88 11.59 2.03 -39.29
N VAL A 89 11.07 0.81 -39.24
CA VAL A 89 11.01 -0.09 -40.39
C VAL A 89 10.27 0.54 -41.58
N ALA A 90 9.12 1.18 -41.34
CA ALA A 90 8.37 1.85 -42.41
C ALA A 90 9.15 3.03 -43.03
N THR A 91 9.99 3.68 -42.23
CA THR A 91 10.87 4.76 -42.70
C THR A 91 11.98 4.19 -43.57
N ILE A 92 12.66 3.13 -43.12
CA ILE A 92 13.73 2.44 -43.86
C ILE A 92 13.21 1.89 -45.19
N SER A 93 12.02 1.27 -45.20
CA SER A 93 11.40 0.74 -46.41
C SER A 93 10.97 1.83 -47.39
N ALA A 94 10.57 3.02 -46.90
CA ALA A 94 10.31 4.18 -47.76
C ALA A 94 11.56 4.68 -48.52
N TYR A 95 12.77 4.39 -48.00
CA TYR A 95 14.04 4.64 -48.70
C TYR A 95 14.49 3.46 -49.57
N GLY A 96 13.67 2.42 -49.74
CA GLY A 96 13.96 1.25 -50.56
C GLY A 96 14.97 0.29 -49.93
N ALA A 97 15.17 0.36 -48.62
CA ALA A 97 16.03 -0.55 -47.87
C ALA A 97 15.20 -1.54 -47.04
N GLU A 98 15.72 -2.76 -46.90
CA GLU A 98 15.16 -3.75 -45.97
C GLU A 98 15.98 -3.73 -44.67
N PRO A 99 15.33 -3.52 -43.52
CA PRO A 99 16.05 -3.47 -42.25
C PRO A 99 16.47 -4.87 -41.81
N THR A 100 17.73 -5.02 -41.38
CA THR A 100 18.22 -6.31 -40.89
C THR A 100 17.80 -6.56 -39.44
N PRO A 101 17.68 -7.84 -39.00
CA PRO A 101 17.37 -8.15 -37.61
C PRO A 101 18.33 -7.49 -36.59
N ASP A 102 19.60 -7.33 -36.96
CA ASP A 102 20.61 -6.68 -36.12
C ASP A 102 20.38 -5.16 -36.00
N GLN A 103 19.93 -4.51 -37.07
CA GLN A 103 19.56 -3.09 -37.06
C GLN A 103 18.34 -2.87 -36.16
N LEU A 104 17.29 -3.68 -36.28
CA LEU A 104 16.13 -3.58 -35.38
C LEU A 104 16.53 -3.85 -33.92
N ALA A 105 17.41 -4.83 -33.68
CA ALA A 105 17.89 -5.12 -32.33
C ALA A 105 18.73 -3.98 -31.75
N ALA A 106 19.52 -3.28 -32.58
CA ALA A 106 20.26 -2.10 -32.16
C ALA A 106 19.32 -0.93 -31.85
N GLU A 107 18.33 -0.68 -32.70
CA GLU A 107 17.34 0.39 -32.49
C GLU A 107 16.49 0.15 -31.25
N LEU A 108 16.06 -1.11 -31.02
CA LEU A 108 15.37 -1.49 -29.80
C LEU A 108 16.22 -1.21 -28.55
N ARG A 109 17.52 -1.48 -28.59
CA ARG A 109 18.42 -1.15 -27.47
C ARG A 109 18.56 0.35 -27.27
N THR A 110 18.62 1.15 -28.34
CA THR A 110 18.65 2.61 -28.25
C THR A 110 17.35 3.15 -27.65
N TYR A 111 16.20 2.67 -28.13
CA TYR A 111 14.88 3.02 -27.60
C TYR A 111 14.75 2.67 -26.11
N LEU A 112 15.16 1.45 -25.73
CA LEU A 112 15.15 1.00 -24.34
C LEU A 112 16.17 1.75 -23.48
N GLY A 113 17.32 2.16 -24.02
CA GLY A 113 18.31 2.95 -23.31
C GLY A 113 17.82 4.36 -22.94
N GLY A 114 16.88 4.91 -23.71
CA GLY A 114 16.19 6.16 -23.37
C GLY A 114 15.10 6.00 -22.31
N ILE A 115 14.69 4.77 -22.01
CA ILE A 115 13.63 4.44 -21.07
C ILE A 115 14.27 3.84 -19.83
N GLN A 116 14.21 4.56 -18.71
CA GLN A 116 14.83 4.22 -17.42
C GLN A 116 14.23 2.97 -16.75
N ASN A 117 14.21 1.80 -17.41
CA ASN A 117 13.67 0.57 -16.87
C ASN A 117 14.70 -0.56 -16.96
N GLU A 118 15.59 -0.58 -15.97
CA GLU A 118 16.80 -1.43 -15.86
C GLU A 118 16.52 -2.95 -15.70
N GLY A 119 15.31 -3.43 -15.98
CA GLY A 119 14.93 -4.83 -15.76
C GLY A 119 14.03 -5.46 -16.82
N ALA A 120 13.67 -4.73 -17.88
CA ALA A 120 12.85 -5.28 -18.96
C ALA A 120 13.73 -6.02 -19.98
N ILE A 121 13.72 -7.35 -19.95
CA ILE A 121 14.38 -8.18 -20.95
C ILE A 121 13.45 -8.31 -22.15
N THR A 122 13.84 -7.79 -23.31
CA THR A 122 13.07 -7.90 -24.54
C THR A 122 13.69 -8.89 -25.51
N ARG A 123 12.90 -9.85 -26.01
CA ARG A 123 13.27 -10.68 -27.16
C ARG A 123 12.49 -10.21 -28.39
N LEU A 124 13.21 -9.99 -29.47
CA LEU A 124 12.67 -9.59 -30.75
C LEU A 124 12.60 -10.81 -31.68
N SER A 125 11.45 -11.02 -32.32
CA SER A 125 11.28 -11.98 -33.40
C SER A 125 10.61 -11.28 -34.57
N VAL A 126 11.23 -11.31 -35.74
CA VAL A 126 10.68 -10.76 -36.98
C VAL A 126 10.31 -11.94 -37.87
N GLN A 127 9.04 -12.04 -38.25
CA GLN A 127 8.54 -13.07 -39.17
C GLN A 127 7.61 -12.43 -40.19
N ASN A 128 7.91 -12.64 -41.47
CA ASN A 128 7.13 -12.14 -42.60
C ASN A 128 6.92 -10.61 -42.57
N ASP A 129 5.71 -10.17 -42.21
CA ASP A 129 5.23 -8.79 -42.09
C ASP A 129 4.90 -8.41 -40.63
N GLN A 130 5.36 -9.22 -39.66
CA GLN A 130 5.05 -9.06 -38.25
C GLN A 130 6.32 -8.99 -37.41
N ILE A 131 6.42 -7.94 -36.62
CA ILE A 131 7.39 -7.78 -35.54
C ILE A 131 6.73 -8.26 -34.26
N THR A 132 7.32 -9.26 -33.60
CA THR A 132 6.88 -9.76 -32.30
C THR A 132 7.94 -9.41 -31.25
N LEU A 133 7.51 -8.77 -30.17
CA LEU A 133 8.33 -8.53 -28.99
C LEU A 133 7.80 -9.34 -27.82
N ILE A 134 8.71 -10.00 -27.12
CA ILE A 134 8.45 -10.64 -25.83
C ILE A 134 9.17 -9.81 -24.78
N CYS A 135 8.43 -9.13 -23.93
CA CYS A 135 8.96 -8.30 -22.86
C CYS A 135 8.81 -9.03 -21.52
N THR A 136 9.90 -9.21 -20.79
CA THR A 136 9.95 -9.85 -19.48
C THR A 136 10.40 -8.85 -18.42
N HIS A 137 9.72 -8.76 -17.30
CA HIS A 137 10.10 -7.90 -16.18
C HIS A 137 9.73 -8.51 -14.83
N THR A 138 10.61 -8.37 -13.85
CA THR A 138 10.36 -8.81 -12.46
C THR A 138 9.82 -7.66 -11.64
N ALA A 139 8.56 -7.75 -11.22
CA ALA A 139 7.92 -6.71 -10.41
C ALA A 139 8.04 -7.00 -8.92
N VAL A 140 8.74 -6.13 -8.19
CA VAL A 140 8.82 -6.19 -6.72
C VAL A 140 7.49 -5.75 -6.13
N LEU A 141 6.89 -6.61 -5.31
CA LEU A 141 5.61 -6.35 -4.69
C LEU A 141 5.78 -5.68 -3.32
N PRO A 142 5.00 -4.62 -3.00
CA PRO A 142 4.93 -4.10 -1.64
C PRO A 142 4.38 -5.21 -0.74
N PHE A 143 4.98 -5.37 0.44
CA PHE A 143 4.69 -6.46 1.36
C PHE A 143 4.90 -7.87 0.77
N GLY A 144 5.67 -8.04 -0.32
CA GLY A 144 5.95 -9.35 -0.91
C GLY A 144 6.49 -10.36 0.13
N ARG A 145 7.36 -9.91 1.04
CA ARG A 145 7.83 -10.71 2.19
C ARG A 145 6.71 -11.19 3.12
N LEU A 146 5.68 -10.38 3.36
CA LEU A 146 4.52 -10.75 4.19
C LEU A 146 3.70 -11.87 3.55
N PHE A 147 3.71 -11.95 2.22
CA PHE A 147 2.98 -12.94 1.43
C PHE A 147 3.86 -14.08 0.88
N GLY A 148 5.13 -14.18 1.31
CA GLY A 148 6.04 -15.27 0.90
C GLY A 148 6.69 -15.10 -0.48
N ILE A 149 6.67 -13.89 -1.06
CA ILE A 149 7.19 -13.56 -2.39
C ILE A 149 8.19 -12.39 -2.28
N PRO A 150 9.37 -12.58 -1.66
CA PRO A 150 10.31 -11.50 -1.35
C PRO A 150 10.93 -10.86 -2.61
N ASP A 151 11.17 -11.67 -3.64
CA ASP A 151 11.89 -11.26 -4.85
C ASP A 151 10.95 -10.75 -5.96
N GLY A 152 9.64 -10.71 -5.68
CA GLY A 152 8.62 -10.30 -6.63
C GLY A 152 8.14 -11.42 -7.56
N ILE A 153 7.44 -11.04 -8.63
CA ILE A 153 6.86 -11.97 -9.60
C ILE A 153 7.38 -11.62 -10.99
N GLU A 154 7.89 -12.64 -11.70
CA GLU A 154 8.24 -12.53 -13.11
C GLU A 154 6.97 -12.36 -13.97
N ARG A 155 6.99 -11.38 -14.87
CA ARG A 155 5.91 -11.10 -15.81
C ARG A 155 6.45 -11.16 -17.22
N VAL A 156 5.75 -11.88 -18.08
CA VAL A 156 6.04 -11.99 -19.51
C VAL A 156 4.83 -11.47 -20.27
N VAL A 157 5.05 -10.52 -21.17
CA VAL A 157 4.03 -10.03 -22.11
C VAL A 157 4.55 -10.17 -23.53
N MET A 158 3.63 -10.39 -24.46
CA MET A 158 3.94 -10.47 -25.88
C MET A 158 3.16 -9.38 -26.61
N SER A 159 3.87 -8.55 -27.35
CA SER A 159 3.28 -7.56 -28.25
C SER A 159 3.68 -7.89 -29.68
N SER A 160 2.80 -7.59 -30.64
CA SER A 160 3.13 -7.74 -32.05
C SER A 160 2.59 -6.58 -32.86
N ALA A 161 3.39 -6.08 -33.79
CA ALA A 161 3.03 -5.03 -34.74
C ALA A 161 3.22 -5.55 -36.16
N ARG A 162 2.30 -5.22 -37.06
CA ARG A 162 2.46 -5.51 -38.49
C ARG A 162 3.10 -4.34 -39.19
N VAL A 163 3.98 -4.63 -40.14
CA VAL A 163 4.63 -3.63 -40.98
C VAL A 163 4.50 -4.04 -42.43
N ARG A 164 4.12 -3.09 -43.29
CA ARG A 164 4.13 -3.30 -44.74
C ARG A 164 5.47 -2.82 -45.29
N TRP A 165 6.30 -3.74 -45.72
CA TRP A 165 7.46 -3.46 -46.57
C TRP A 165 6.95 -3.36 -48.02
N SER A 166 7.25 -2.27 -48.71
CA SER A 166 7.04 -2.20 -50.16
C SER A 166 8.14 -3.03 -50.82
N THR A 167 7.78 -4.20 -51.33
CA THR A 167 8.63 -5.02 -52.19
C THR A 167 8.85 -4.37 -53.55
#